data_AF-A0A8C9LBK9-F1
#
_entry.id   AF-A0A8C9LBK9-F1
#
_cell.length_a   1.000
_cell.length_b   1.000
_cell.length_c   1.000
_cell.angle_alpha   90.00
_cell.angle_beta   90.00
_cell.angle_gamma   90.00
#
_symmetry.space_group_name_H-M   'P 1'
#
loop_
_entity.id
_entity.type
_entity.pdbx_description
1 polymer ?
#
loop_
_entity_poly.entity_id
_entity_poly.type
_entity_poly.pdbx_seq_one_letter_code
_entity_poly.pdbx_strand_id
1 'polypeptide(L)'
;RALKGKKGFDLPFYHESLFSLWVRLHRGRVKTWKRRWFILTDNCLYYFEYTTDKEPLGIIPLENLSVRKVDDPKKPNCFELFNPNCKGQKIKACKTDGDGKVVEGKHQSYKISAATPAERDEWIEAIRTSITQNPFYDLVSARKKKIANKN
;
A
#
# COMPACT_ATOMS: atom_id res chain seq x y z
N ARG A 1 -3.50 -28.25 -24.06
CA ARG A 1 -3.18 -27.64 -25.38
C ARG A 1 -3.00 -26.14 -25.17
N ALA A 2 -1.97 -25.58 -25.79
CA ALA A 2 -1.33 -24.29 -25.54
C ALA A 2 -2.22 -23.06 -25.26
N LEU A 3 -1.70 -22.14 -24.42
CA LEU A 3 -1.42 -20.77 -24.86
C LEU A 3 -0.01 -20.39 -24.41
N LYS A 4 0.97 -20.77 -25.24
CA LYS A 4 2.27 -20.09 -25.35
C LYS A 4 2.01 -18.70 -25.96
N GLY A 5 2.61 -17.67 -25.36
CA GLY A 5 2.91 -16.41 -26.03
C GLY A 5 1.77 -15.40 -26.17
N LYS A 6 1.71 -14.44 -25.24
CA LYS A 6 1.53 -13.03 -25.61
C LYS A 6 2.58 -12.24 -24.83
N LYS A 7 3.46 -11.58 -25.58
CA LYS A 7 4.45 -10.63 -25.08
C LYS A 7 3.73 -9.59 -24.23
N GLY A 8 4.00 -9.58 -22.92
CA GLY A 8 3.38 -8.66 -21.97
C GLY A 8 4.48 -7.93 -21.23
N PHE A 9 4.68 -6.67 -21.61
CA PHE A 9 5.57 -5.66 -21.03
C PHE A 9 7.08 -5.85 -21.24
N ASP A 10 7.61 -5.13 -22.24
CA ASP A 10 8.95 -4.54 -22.13
C ASP A 10 8.86 -3.34 -21.16
N LEU A 11 8.74 -3.61 -19.85
CA LEU A 11 9.10 -2.65 -18.80
C LEU A 11 10.46 -3.11 -18.25
N PRO A 12 11.57 -2.72 -18.89
CA PRO A 12 12.91 -3.20 -18.55
C PRO A 12 13.38 -2.85 -17.12
N PHE A 13 12.56 -2.17 -16.32
CA PHE A 13 12.92 -1.66 -14.99
C PHE A 13 12.17 -2.32 -13.81
N TYR A 14 11.05 -3.02 -14.02
CA TYR A 14 10.16 -3.45 -12.91
C TYR A 14 9.94 -4.97 -12.78
N HIS A 15 10.54 -5.76 -13.68
CA HIS A 15 10.29 -7.21 -13.77
C HIS A 15 10.75 -7.99 -12.53
N GLU A 16 11.68 -7.45 -11.73
CA GLU A 16 12.22 -8.08 -10.51
C GLU A 16 11.37 -7.82 -9.24
N SER A 17 10.34 -6.96 -9.29
CA SER A 17 9.62 -6.51 -8.07
C SER A 17 8.09 -6.62 -8.13
N LEU A 18 7.55 -7.25 -9.17
CA LEU A 18 6.11 -7.45 -9.37
C LEU A 18 5.62 -8.72 -8.67
N PHE A 19 5.14 -8.59 -7.44
CA PHE A 19 4.52 -9.69 -6.70
C PHE A 19 3.04 -9.47 -6.45
N SER A 20 2.28 -10.56 -6.44
CA SER A 20 0.85 -10.51 -6.10
C SER A 20 0.67 -10.67 -4.60
N LEU A 21 0.18 -9.63 -3.92
CA LEU A 21 -0.12 -9.68 -2.50
C LEU A 21 -1.62 -9.52 -2.27
N TRP A 22 -2.11 -10.00 -1.13
CA TRP A 22 -3.45 -9.72 -0.67
C TRP A 22 -3.45 -8.44 0.14
N VAL A 23 -4.31 -7.48 -0.21
CA VAL A 23 -4.49 -6.24 0.57
C VAL A 23 -5.90 -6.16 1.13
N ARG A 24 -5.99 -5.73 2.39
CA ARG A 24 -7.26 -5.47 3.05
C ARG A 24 -7.79 -4.11 2.63
N LEU A 25 -8.82 -4.12 1.79
CA LEU A 25 -9.51 -2.93 1.33
C LEU A 25 -10.76 -2.64 2.16
N HIS A 26 -11.00 -1.36 2.43
CA HIS A 26 -12.23 -0.88 3.03
C HIS A 26 -13.21 -0.49 1.92
N ARG A 27 -14.35 -1.19 1.83
CA ARG A 27 -15.52 -0.78 1.03
C ARG A 27 -16.66 -0.46 2.01
N GLY A 28 -16.85 0.83 2.30
CA GLY A 28 -17.83 1.29 3.30
C GLY A 28 -17.51 0.75 4.70
N ARG A 29 -18.50 0.11 5.35
CA ARG A 29 -18.33 -0.54 6.66
C ARG A 29 -17.67 -1.92 6.59
N VAL A 30 -17.52 -2.49 5.40
CA VAL A 30 -17.01 -3.87 5.22
C VAL A 30 -15.53 -3.85 4.84
N LYS A 31 -14.73 -4.62 5.56
CA LYS A 31 -13.32 -4.88 5.22
C LYS A 31 -13.23 -6.18 4.43
N THR A 32 -12.68 -6.12 3.22
CA THR A 32 -12.52 -7.29 2.34
C THR A 32 -11.08 -7.43 1.91
N TRP A 33 -10.61 -8.67 1.73
CA TRP A 33 -9.30 -8.95 1.16
C TRP A 33 -9.41 -9.02 -0.36
N LYS A 34 -8.52 -8.34 -1.08
CA LYS A 34 -8.41 -8.38 -2.53
C LYS A 34 -6.97 -8.68 -2.94
N ARG A 35 -6.80 -9.54 -3.95
CA ARG A 35 -5.51 -9.79 -4.55
C ARG A 35 -5.18 -8.63 -5.49
N ARG A 36 -3.99 -8.07 -5.37
CA ARG A 36 -3.47 -6.96 -6.17
C ARG A 36 -2.00 -7.19 -6.47
N TRP A 37 -1.53 -6.63 -7.57
CA TRP A 37 -0.12 -6.64 -7.92
C TRP A 37 0.53 -5.40 -7.34
N PHE A 38 1.66 -5.56 -6.66
CA PHE A 38 2.35 -4.47 -6.00
C PHE A 38 3.68 -4.16 -6.68
N ILE A 39 4.01 -2.87 -6.73
CA ILE A 39 5.33 -2.38 -7.11
C ILE A 39 5.78 -1.39 -6.04
N LEU A 40 6.99 -1.57 -5.53
CA LEU A 40 7.67 -0.61 -4.66
C LEU A 40 8.69 0.16 -5.49
N THR A 41 8.52 1.47 -5.62
CA THR A 41 9.44 2.34 -6.35
C THR A 41 9.23 3.79 -5.94
N ASP A 42 10.24 4.65 -6.07
CA ASP A 42 10.16 6.08 -5.75
C ASP A 42 9.51 6.38 -4.37
N ASN A 43 9.87 5.57 -3.37
CA ASN A 43 9.36 5.66 -1.99
C ASN A 43 7.82 5.58 -1.90
N CYS A 44 7.20 4.95 -2.87
CA CYS A 44 5.76 4.76 -3.00
C CYS A 44 5.45 3.29 -3.25
N LEU A 45 4.32 2.84 -2.68
CA LEU A 45 3.78 1.52 -2.94
C LEU A 45 2.58 1.65 -3.88
N TYR A 46 2.76 1.15 -5.09
CA TYR A 46 1.74 1.13 -6.14
C TYR A 46 1.04 -0.21 -6.15
N TYR A 47 -0.26 -0.22 -6.43
CA TYR A 47 -0.98 -1.46 -6.65
C TYR A 47 -1.91 -1.42 -7.85
N PHE A 48 -1.98 -2.55 -8.56
CA PHE A 48 -2.69 -2.73 -9.83
C PHE A 48 -3.72 -3.85 -9.71
N GLU A 49 -4.75 -3.80 -10.54
CA GLU A 49 -5.71 -4.91 -10.62
C GLU A 49 -5.14 -6.06 -11.44
N TYR A 50 -4.54 -5.76 -12.59
CA TYR A 50 -3.87 -6.71 -13.47
C TYR A 50 -2.42 -6.30 -13.71
N THR A 51 -1.56 -7.28 -14.01
CA THR A 51 -0.16 -7.02 -14.39
C THR A 51 -0.04 -6.25 -15.70
N THR A 52 -1.11 -6.22 -16.49
CA THR A 52 -1.13 -5.55 -17.80
C THR A 52 -1.61 -4.11 -17.76
N ASP A 53 -2.01 -3.62 -16.58
CA ASP A 53 -2.54 -2.28 -16.43
C ASP A 53 -1.41 -1.25 -16.52
N LYS A 54 -1.66 -0.15 -17.25
CA LYS A 54 -0.70 0.96 -17.38
C LYS A 54 -0.79 1.96 -16.23
N GLU A 55 -1.97 2.04 -15.60
CA GLU A 55 -2.25 2.97 -14.51
C GLU A 55 -2.50 2.22 -13.21
N PRO A 56 -1.95 2.67 -12.08
CA PRO A 56 -2.17 2.03 -10.79
C PRO A 56 -3.61 2.22 -10.33
N LEU A 57 -4.18 1.18 -9.73
CA LEU A 57 -5.45 1.27 -9.02
C LEU A 57 -5.33 2.12 -7.75
N GLY A 58 -4.14 2.19 -7.16
CA GLY A 58 -3.85 3.18 -6.13
C GLY A 58 -2.38 3.27 -5.75
N ILE A 59 -2.08 4.35 -5.03
CA ILE A 59 -0.72 4.78 -4.70
C ILE A 59 -0.68 5.13 -3.22
N ILE A 60 0.29 4.57 -2.50
CA ILE A 60 0.53 4.81 -1.08
C ILE A 60 1.96 5.36 -0.93
N PRO A 61 2.13 6.69 -0.80
CA PRO A 61 3.39 7.29 -0.39
C PRO A 61 3.86 6.73 0.96
N LEU A 62 5.14 6.37 1.07
CA LEU A 62 5.71 5.76 2.29
C LEU A 62 6.27 6.79 3.28
N GLU A 63 6.18 8.09 2.96
CA GLU A 63 6.62 9.18 3.83
C GLU A 63 6.02 9.09 5.24
N ASN A 64 6.88 9.06 6.25
CA ASN A 64 6.49 9.04 7.68
C ASN A 64 5.57 7.87 8.07
N LEU A 65 5.61 6.79 7.28
CA LEU A 65 4.97 5.53 7.65
C LEU A 65 5.95 4.62 8.38
N SER A 66 5.44 3.50 8.86
CA SER A 66 6.19 2.41 9.44
C SER A 66 5.51 1.10 9.06
N VAL A 67 6.30 0.03 9.05
CA VAL A 67 5.82 -1.32 8.73
C VAL A 67 6.16 -2.29 9.86
N ARG A 68 5.21 -3.17 10.17
CA ARG A 68 5.38 -4.21 11.20
C ARG A 68 4.71 -5.52 10.79
N LYS A 69 5.21 -6.64 11.31
CA LYS A 69 4.50 -7.93 11.26
C LYS A 69 3.22 -7.83 12.09
N VAL A 70 2.14 -8.42 11.61
CA VAL A 70 0.89 -8.52 12.35
C VAL A 70 0.25 -9.87 12.11
N ASP A 71 -0.51 -10.36 13.08
CA ASP A 71 -1.35 -11.53 12.88
C ASP A 71 -2.70 -11.14 12.29
N ASP A 72 -3.33 -12.10 11.61
CA ASP A 72 -4.71 -11.98 11.16
C ASP A 72 -5.41 -13.33 11.14
N PRO A 73 -6.63 -13.44 11.68
CA PRO A 73 -7.33 -14.72 11.75
C PRO A 73 -7.72 -15.27 10.36
N LYS A 74 -7.77 -14.42 9.33
CA LYS A 74 -8.23 -14.82 7.99
C LYS A 74 -7.10 -14.99 6.98
N LYS A 75 -5.89 -14.50 7.27
CA LYS A 75 -4.78 -14.50 6.32
C LYS A 75 -3.43 -14.68 7.04
N PRO A 76 -2.58 -15.60 6.58
CA PRO A 76 -1.25 -15.77 7.14
C PRO A 76 -0.31 -14.65 6.66
N ASN A 77 0.91 -14.63 7.21
CA ASN A 77 2.03 -13.84 6.69
C ASN A 77 1.69 -12.35 6.51
N CYS A 78 0.96 -11.79 7.48
CA CYS A 78 0.49 -10.42 7.38
C CYS A 78 1.54 -9.41 7.87
N PHE A 79 1.52 -8.24 7.25
CA PHE A 79 2.21 -7.05 7.70
C PHE A 79 1.27 -5.84 7.58
N GLU A 80 1.57 -4.78 8.31
CA GLU A 80 0.77 -3.56 8.36
C GLU A 80 1.63 -2.33 8.14
N LEU A 81 1.25 -1.51 7.15
CA LEU A 81 1.69 -0.13 7.00
C LEU A 81 0.81 0.78 7.86
N PHE A 82 1.43 1.56 8.73
CA PHE A 82 0.75 2.47 9.65
C PHE A 82 1.57 3.74 9.86
N ASN A 83 0.92 4.80 10.34
CA ASN A 83 1.61 6.00 10.78
C ASN A 83 1.86 5.94 12.31
N PRO A 84 3.12 5.89 12.79
CA PRO A 84 3.41 5.79 14.22
C PRO A 84 3.08 7.06 15.00
N ASN A 85 3.20 8.24 14.38
CA ASN A 85 3.09 9.55 15.02
C ASN A 85 1.64 10.05 15.12
N CYS A 86 0.74 9.46 14.34
CA CYS A 86 -0.65 9.89 14.22
C CYS A 86 -1.65 8.73 14.27
N LYS A 87 -1.72 8.03 15.41
CA LYS A 87 -2.75 7.02 15.67
C LYS A 87 -4.15 7.58 15.37
N GLY A 88 -4.90 6.88 14.53
CA GLY A 88 -6.27 7.22 14.15
C GLY A 88 -6.41 8.19 12.96
N GLN A 89 -5.32 8.80 12.48
CA GLN A 89 -5.37 9.60 11.26
C GLN A 89 -5.30 8.72 10.01
N LYS A 90 -5.89 9.22 8.92
CA LYS A 90 -5.84 8.56 7.61
C LYS A 90 -4.44 8.71 7.01
N ILE A 91 -3.94 7.64 6.43
CA ILE A 91 -2.74 7.67 5.59
C ILE A 91 -3.09 8.39 4.30
N LYS A 92 -2.27 9.37 3.92
CA LYS A 92 -2.36 10.04 2.62
C LYS A 92 -2.10 9.02 1.53
N ALA A 93 -3.11 8.73 0.73
CA ALA A 93 -3.04 7.80 -0.38
C ALA A 93 -4.13 8.18 -1.39
N CYS A 94 -4.00 7.74 -2.63
CA CYS A 94 -5.06 7.86 -3.63
C CYS A 94 -5.40 6.48 -4.21
N LYS A 95 -6.61 6.37 -4.77
CA LYS A 95 -7.04 5.21 -5.53
C LYS A 95 -8.05 5.60 -6.58
N THR A 96 -8.21 4.77 -7.58
CA THR A 96 -9.26 4.88 -8.58
C THR A 96 -10.51 4.14 -8.07
N ASP A 97 -11.67 4.79 -8.13
CA ASP A 97 -12.95 4.15 -7.82
C ASP A 97 -13.50 3.35 -9.02
N GLY A 98 -14.72 2.82 -8.90
CA GLY A 98 -15.33 2.00 -9.95
C GLY A 98 -15.65 2.77 -11.24
N ASP A 99 -15.72 4.10 -11.17
CA ASP A 99 -16.04 4.99 -12.29
C ASP A 99 -14.77 5.56 -12.94
N GLY A 100 -13.58 5.09 -12.52
CA GLY A 100 -12.31 5.58 -13.03
C GLY A 100 -11.84 6.88 -12.40
N LYS A 101 -12.51 7.40 -11.36
CA LYS A 101 -12.14 8.67 -10.73
C LYS A 101 -11.10 8.46 -9.63
N VAL A 102 -10.08 9.32 -9.62
CA VAL A 102 -9.09 9.35 -8.54
C VAL A 102 -9.71 9.96 -7.28
N VAL A 103 -9.68 9.21 -6.19
CA VAL A 103 -10.23 9.59 -4.87
C VAL A 103 -9.20 9.34 -3.77
N GLU A 104 -9.31 10.10 -2.68
CA GLU A 104 -8.43 9.92 -1.51
C GLU A 104 -8.75 8.60 -0.78
N GLY A 105 -7.68 7.91 -0.36
CA GLY A 105 -7.76 6.73 0.49
C GLY A 105 -8.39 7.04 1.85
N LYS A 106 -9.23 6.12 2.34
CA LYS A 106 -9.91 6.26 3.65
C LYS A 106 -9.25 5.43 4.76
N HIS A 107 -8.05 4.91 4.49
CA HIS A 107 -7.37 3.93 5.33
C HIS A 107 -6.54 4.60 6.43
N GLN A 108 -6.65 4.12 7.67
CA GLN A 108 -5.74 4.48 8.77
C GLN A 108 -4.49 3.59 8.79
N SER A 109 -4.61 2.38 8.24
CA SER A 109 -3.52 1.46 8.01
C SER A 109 -3.82 0.57 6.80
N TYR A 110 -2.78 0.00 6.21
CA TYR A 110 -2.88 -1.00 5.16
C TYR A 110 -2.34 -2.32 5.67
N LYS A 111 -3.24 -3.29 5.91
CA LYS A 111 -2.86 -4.67 6.20
C LYS A 111 -2.71 -5.43 4.88
N ILE A 112 -1.56 -6.05 4.70
CA ILE A 112 -1.17 -6.78 3.50
C ILE A 112 -0.74 -8.20 3.93
N SER A 113 -0.98 -9.20 3.09
CA SER A 113 -0.65 -10.60 3.32
C SER A 113 0.10 -11.15 2.12
N ALA A 114 1.27 -11.74 2.39
CA ALA A 114 2.10 -12.41 1.41
C ALA A 114 1.76 -13.91 1.30
N ALA A 115 2.20 -14.55 0.21
CA ALA A 115 1.98 -15.99 0.03
C ALA A 115 2.85 -16.80 1.00
N THR A 116 4.07 -16.33 1.29
CA THR A 116 5.02 -17.02 2.18
C THR A 116 5.57 -16.11 3.29
N PRO A 117 6.09 -16.67 4.39
CA PRO A 117 6.77 -15.90 5.44
C PRO A 117 8.02 -15.18 4.93
N ALA A 118 8.78 -15.80 4.01
CA ALA A 118 9.97 -15.22 3.41
C ALA A 118 9.60 -13.99 2.57
N GLU A 119 8.61 -14.10 1.69
CA GLU A 119 8.10 -12.98 0.88
C GLU A 119 7.60 -11.83 1.78
N ARG A 120 6.87 -12.14 2.87
CA ARG A 120 6.46 -11.10 3.85
C ARG A 120 7.68 -10.35 4.39
N ASP A 121 8.73 -11.08 4.77
CA ASP A 121 9.91 -10.49 5.41
C ASP A 121 10.73 -9.67 4.40
N GLU A 122 10.87 -10.13 3.16
CA GLU A 122 11.45 -9.36 2.06
C GLU A 122 10.69 -8.04 1.82
N TRP A 123 9.35 -8.09 1.75
CA TRP A 123 8.52 -6.89 1.60
C TRP A 123 8.68 -5.93 2.78
N ILE A 124 8.75 -6.43 4.01
CA ILE A 124 8.95 -5.60 5.20
C ILE A 124 10.29 -4.87 5.10
N GLU A 125 11.38 -5.58 4.78
CA GLU A 125 12.71 -4.98 4.70
C GLU A 125 12.81 -3.98 3.54
N ALA A 126 12.29 -4.31 2.37
CA ALA A 126 12.28 -3.40 1.22
C ALA A 126 11.50 -2.11 1.51
N ILE A 127 10.33 -2.22 2.16
CA ILE A 127 9.53 -1.07 2.58
C ILE A 127 10.28 -0.23 3.62
N ARG A 128 10.93 -0.86 4.62
CA ARG A 128 11.71 -0.14 5.65
C ARG A 128 12.80 0.71 5.03
N THR A 129 13.56 0.15 4.08
CA THR A 129 14.61 0.87 3.36
C THR A 129 14.06 2.02 2.51
N SER A 130 12.81 1.92 2.05
CA SER A 130 12.17 2.92 1.20
C SER A 130 11.39 4.01 1.95
N ILE A 131 11.24 3.90 3.28
CA ILE A 131 10.54 4.91 4.09
C ILE A 131 11.45 6.13 4.27
N THR A 132 11.00 7.28 3.79
CA THR A 132 11.64 8.58 4.06
C THR A 132 11.01 9.26 5.26
N GLN A 133 11.85 9.77 6.16
CA GLN A 133 11.43 10.63 7.28
C GLN A 133 11.52 12.10 6.86
N ASN A 134 10.43 12.85 7.03
CA ASN A 134 10.43 14.30 6.83
C ASN A 134 10.42 15.00 8.20
N PRO A 135 11.48 15.72 8.58
CA PRO A 135 11.61 16.33 9.91
C PRO A 135 10.53 17.40 10.22
N PHE A 136 9.83 17.91 9.20
CA PHE A 136 8.75 18.88 9.39
C PHE A 136 7.36 18.24 9.52
N TYR A 137 7.23 16.94 9.26
CA TYR A 137 5.93 16.27 9.23
C TYR A 137 5.22 16.28 10.59
N ASP A 138 5.96 16.05 11.68
CA ASP A 138 5.41 16.07 13.04
C ASP A 138 4.93 17.46 13.43
N LEU A 139 5.67 18.51 13.05
CA LEU A 139 5.29 19.91 13.29
C LEU A 139 3.99 20.27 12.55
N VAL A 140 3.84 19.86 11.29
CA VAL A 140 2.64 20.12 10.48
C VAL A 140 1.44 19.32 10.98
N SER A 141 1.62 18.04 11.30
CA SER A 141 0.54 17.16 11.78
C SER A 141 0.02 17.60 13.16
N ALA A 142 0.90 18.02 14.08
CA ALA A 142 0.52 18.57 15.38
C ALA A 142 -0.28 19.88 15.24
N ARG A 143 0.13 20.77 14.32
CA ARG A 143 -0.62 22.01 14.01
C ARG A 143 -2.03 21.70 13.47
N LYS A 144 -2.16 20.76 12.53
CA LYS A 144 -3.48 20.35 12.00
C LYS A 144 -4.40 19.78 13.09
N LYS A 145 -3.88 18.93 13.99
CA LYS A 145 -4.66 18.41 15.14
C LYS A 145 -5.16 19.52 16.05
N LYS A 146 -4.31 20.51 16.38
CA LYS A 146 -4.69 21.65 17.23
C LYS A 146 -5.78 22.52 16.62
N ILE A 147 -5.74 22.74 15.29
CA ILE A 147 -6.76 23.52 14.58
C ILE A 147 -8.09 22.74 14.52
N ALA A 148 -8.04 21.44 14.21
CA ALA A 148 -9.24 20.60 14.11
C ALA A 148 -9.99 20.43 15.44
N ASN A 149 -9.29 20.45 16.58
CA ASN A 149 -9.89 20.35 17.91
C ASN A 149 -10.42 21.70 18.45
N LYS A 150 -10.25 22.80 17.71
CA LYS A 150 -10.65 24.16 18.13
C LYS A 150 -12.00 24.60 17.54
N ASN A 151 -12.61 23.76 16.72
CA ASN A 151 -13.94 23.91 16.13
C ASN A 151 -14.84 22.77 16.61
#